data_AF-A0A922Z874-F1
#
_entry.id   AF-A0A922Z874-F1
#
_cell.length_a   1.000
_cell.length_b   1.000
_cell.length_c   1.000
_cell.angle_alpha   90.00
_cell.angle_beta   90.00
_cell.angle_gamma   90.00
#
_symmetry.space_group_name_H-M   'P 1'
#
loop_
_entity.id
_entity.type
_entity.pdbx_description
1 polymer ?
#
loop_
_entity_poly.entity_id
_entity_poly.type
_entity_poly.pdbx_seq_one_letter_code
_entity_poly.pdbx_strand_id
1 'polypeptide(L)'
;MTTQNLVLHYFLRKFRFNRGLILKDMADTLSLGVAELSSIEHGKRRIPEDFTSRMRKAYSVTHDEEVHLFLIDRFQKEGSI
;
A
#
# COMPACT_ATOMS: atom_id res chain seq x y z
N MET A 1 16.45 -10.94 -0.91
CA MET A 1 15.09 -10.48 -1.22
C MET A 1 14.13 -11.30 -0.37
N THR A 2 13.78 -10.80 0.82
CA THR A 2 12.98 -11.55 1.80
C THR A 2 11.53 -11.60 1.36
N THR A 3 10.98 -12.82 1.24
CA THR A 3 9.62 -13.18 0.81
C THR A 3 8.50 -12.43 1.56
N GLN A 4 8.82 -11.87 2.72
CA GLN A 4 7.91 -11.16 3.63
C GLN A 4 7.35 -9.84 3.07
N ASN A 5 8.03 -9.26 2.07
CA ASN A 5 7.65 -7.97 1.48
C ASN A 5 6.68 -8.17 0.29
N LEU A 6 6.76 -9.30 -0.44
CA LEU A 6 5.98 -9.55 -1.67
C LEU A 6 4.45 -9.47 -1.50
N VAL A 7 3.92 -9.91 -0.36
CA VAL A 7 2.46 -9.96 -0.12
C VAL A 7 1.87 -8.55 0.01
N LEU A 8 2.60 -7.63 0.64
CA LEU A 8 2.11 -6.27 0.90
C LEU A 8 2.05 -5.42 -0.36
N HIS A 9 3.09 -5.44 -1.18
CA HIS A 9 3.11 -4.68 -2.43
C HIS A 9 2.12 -5.23 -3.46
N TYR A 10 1.98 -6.56 -3.50
CA TYR A 10 0.99 -7.23 -4.34
C TYR A 10 -0.43 -6.82 -3.98
N PHE A 11 -0.74 -6.68 -2.68
CA PHE A 11 -2.03 -6.19 -2.21
C PHE A 11 -2.37 -4.82 -2.80
N LEU A 12 -1.44 -3.85 -2.77
CA LEU A 12 -1.69 -2.50 -3.30
C LEU A 12 -2.01 -2.52 -4.80
N ARG A 13 -1.21 -3.27 -5.56
CA ARG A 13 -1.44 -3.44 -6.98
C ARG A 13 -2.82 -4.07 -7.22
N LYS A 14 -3.16 -5.15 -6.52
CA LYS A 14 -4.45 -5.84 -6.64
C LYS A 14 -5.63 -4.95 -6.26
N PHE A 15 -5.53 -4.21 -5.15
CA PHE A 15 -6.53 -3.24 -4.71
C PHE A 15 -6.83 -2.21 -5.80
N ARG A 16 -5.77 -1.65 -6.39
CA ARG A 16 -5.86 -0.67 -7.48
C ARG A 16 -6.54 -1.26 -8.72
N PHE A 17 -6.11 -2.45 -9.17
CA PHE A 17 -6.68 -3.13 -10.33
C PHE A 17 -8.15 -3.47 -10.14
N ASN A 18 -8.53 -4.02 -8.98
CA ASN A 18 -9.91 -4.42 -8.69
C ASN A 18 -10.89 -3.25 -8.70
N ARG A 19 -10.40 -2.03 -8.43
CA ARG A 19 -11.22 -0.81 -8.39
C ARG A 19 -11.10 0.02 -9.68
N GLY A 20 -10.42 -0.49 -10.70
CA GLY A 20 -10.22 0.23 -11.96
C GLY A 20 -9.42 1.54 -11.81
N LEU A 21 -8.66 1.68 -10.73
CA LEU A 21 -7.93 2.90 -10.42
C LEU A 21 -6.68 3.02 -11.29
N ILE A 22 -6.52 4.17 -11.94
CA ILE A 22 -5.29 4.48 -12.65
C ILE A 22 -4.21 4.82 -11.62
N LEU A 23 -2.96 4.41 -11.89
CA LEU A 23 -1.84 4.63 -10.97
C LEU A 23 -1.68 6.11 -10.60
N LYS A 24 -1.88 7.02 -11.57
CA LYS A 24 -1.83 8.46 -11.34
C LYS A 24 -2.90 8.93 -10.35
N ASP A 25 -4.15 8.55 -10.56
CA ASP A 25 -5.26 9.01 -9.71
C ASP A 25 -5.11 8.49 -8.27
N MET A 26 -4.63 7.26 -8.10
CA MET A 26 -4.34 6.71 -6.78
C MET A 26 -3.16 7.42 -6.11
N ALA A 27 -2.11 7.74 -6.86
CA ALA A 27 -0.98 8.50 -6.35
C ALA A 27 -1.42 9.90 -5.89
N ASP A 28 -2.20 10.61 -6.72
CA ASP A 28 -2.75 11.92 -6.42
C ASP A 28 -3.65 11.86 -5.15
N THR A 29 -4.55 10.87 -5.08
CA THR A 29 -5.45 10.66 -3.93
C THR A 29 -4.69 10.42 -2.63
N LEU A 30 -3.60 9.63 -2.70
CA LEU A 30 -2.77 9.30 -1.54
C LEU A 30 -1.67 10.33 -1.26
N SER A 31 -1.63 11.44 -2.01
CA SER A 31 -0.60 12.49 -1.90
C SER A 31 0.81 11.90 -2.04
N LEU A 32 1.02 11.10 -3.09
CA LEU A 32 2.29 10.47 -3.47
C LEU A 32 2.63 10.83 -4.92
N GLY A 33 3.91 10.72 -5.28
CA GLY A 33 4.31 10.75 -6.68
C GLY A 33 3.95 9.45 -7.40
N VAL A 34 3.64 9.51 -8.71
CA VAL A 34 3.40 8.32 -9.54
C VAL A 34 4.57 7.32 -9.48
N ALA A 35 5.80 7.83 -9.57
CA ALA A 35 7.02 7.02 -9.47
C ALA A 35 7.23 6.42 -8.06
N GLU A 36 6.78 7.13 -7.02
CA GLU A 36 6.83 6.65 -5.64
C GLU A 36 5.85 5.51 -5.43
N LEU A 37 4.57 5.68 -5.80
CA LEU A 37 3.57 4.62 -5.72
C LEU A 37 3.97 3.40 -6.56
N SER A 38 4.52 3.61 -7.76
CA SER A 38 5.05 2.52 -8.59
C SER A 38 6.16 1.75 -7.89
N SER A 39 7.12 2.47 -7.27
CA SER A 39 8.23 1.83 -6.56
C SER A 39 7.76 1.03 -5.35
N ILE A 40 6.72 1.52 -4.65
CA ILE A 40 6.07 0.83 -3.54
C ILE A 40 5.37 -0.46 -4.03
N GLU A 41 4.56 -0.41 -5.10
CA GLU A 41 3.87 -1.58 -5.66
C GLU A 41 4.82 -2.70 -6.15
N HIS A 42 6.08 -2.35 -6.44
CA HIS A 42 7.11 -3.32 -6.85
C HIS A 42 8.09 -3.67 -5.73
N GLY A 43 7.87 -3.18 -4.50
CA GLY A 43 8.74 -3.43 -3.36
C GLY A 43 10.14 -2.83 -3.46
N LYS A 44 10.32 -1.82 -4.31
CA LYS A 44 11.57 -1.08 -4.49
C LYS A 44 11.74 0.07 -3.50
N ARG A 45 10.66 0.47 -2.82
CA ARG A 45 10.64 1.53 -1.81
C ARG A 45 9.83 1.09 -0.60
N ARG A 46 10.24 1.54 0.59
CA ARG A 46 9.44 1.34 1.82
C ARG A 46 8.11 2.07 1.69
N ILE A 47 7.08 1.47 2.27
CA ILE A 47 5.76 2.10 2.43
C ILE A 47 5.90 3.22 3.49
N PRO A 48 5.39 4.44 3.26
CA PRO A 48 5.34 5.50 4.26
C PRO A 48 4.57 5.07 5.53
N GLU A 49 4.95 5.57 6.70
CA GLU A 49 4.32 5.17 7.98
C GLU A 49 2.83 5.51 8.05
N ASP A 50 2.41 6.61 7.42
CA ASP A 50 1.03 7.07 7.42
C ASP A 50 0.21 6.52 6.23
N PHE A 51 0.82 5.70 5.38
CA PHE A 51 0.20 5.21 4.13
C PHE A 51 -1.13 4.48 4.38
N THR A 52 -1.18 3.59 5.35
CA THR A 52 -2.40 2.81 5.66
C THR A 52 -3.50 3.71 6.22
N SER A 53 -3.15 4.77 6.97
CA SER A 53 -4.09 5.80 7.40
C SER A 53 -4.67 6.57 6.21
N ARG A 54 -3.82 6.96 5.24
CA ARG A 54 -4.27 7.60 3.99
C ARG A 54 -5.23 6.68 3.21
N MET A 55 -4.92 5.38 3.11
CA MET A 55 -5.78 4.40 2.44
C MET A 55 -7.16 4.31 3.08
N ARG A 56 -7.23 4.16 4.41
CA ARG A 56 -8.50 4.07 5.16
C ARG A 56 -9.34 5.34 5.04
N LYS A 57 -8.68 6.50 4.95
CA LYS A 57 -9.36 7.79 4.78
C LYS A 57 -9.86 8.01 3.36
N ALA A 58 -9.08 7.62 2.36
CA ALA A 58 -9.36 7.86 0.95
C ALA A 58 -10.36 6.87 0.35
N TYR A 59 -10.36 5.63 0.84
CA TYR A 59 -11.14 4.55 0.25
C TYR A 59 -11.95 3.81 1.30
N SER A 60 -13.19 3.45 0.95
CA SER A 60 -13.95 2.47 1.73
C SER A 60 -13.29 1.10 1.59
N VAL A 61 -12.70 0.60 2.67
CA VAL A 61 -12.03 -0.70 2.72
C VAL A 61 -12.96 -1.79 3.23
N THR A 62 -12.89 -2.98 2.63
CA THR A 62 -13.60 -4.16 3.12
C THR A 62 -12.89 -4.75 4.35
N HIS A 63 -13.54 -5.69 5.03
CA HIS A 63 -12.91 -6.39 6.16
C HIS A 63 -11.60 -7.08 5.76
N ASP A 64 -11.58 -7.77 4.61
CA ASP A 64 -10.37 -8.45 4.11
C ASP A 64 -9.25 -7.45 3.77
N GLU A 65 -9.59 -6.31 3.16
CA GLU A 65 -8.64 -5.24 2.87
C GLU A 65 -8.08 -4.63 4.16
N GLU A 66 -8.92 -4.47 5.19
CA GLU A 66 -8.49 -3.97 6.49
C GLU A 66 -7.52 -4.94 7.19
N VAL A 67 -7.73 -6.26 7.08
CA VAL A 67 -6.77 -7.26 7.58
C VAL A 67 -5.41 -7.08 6.89
N HIS A 68 -5.39 -6.86 5.57
CA HIS A 68 -4.14 -6.59 4.86
C HIS A 68 -3.47 -5.28 5.32
N LEU A 69 -4.23 -4.20 5.49
CA LEU A 69 -3.69 -2.93 6.00
C LEU A 69 -3.13 -3.05 7.41
N PHE A 70 -3.80 -3.80 8.29
CA PHE A 70 -3.30 -4.11 9.64
C PHE A 70 -1.97 -4.87 9.60
N LEU A 71 -1.84 -5.86 8.70
CA LEU A 71 -0.58 -6.58 8.53
C LEU A 71 0.54 -5.65 8.05
N ILE A 72 0.25 -4.71 7.14
CA ILE A 72 1.23 -3.69 6.71
C ILE A 72 1.71 -2.87 7.92
N ASP A 73 0.78 -2.35 8.73
CA ASP A 73 1.10 -1.56 9.93
C ASP A 73 1.99 -2.34 10.91
N ARG A 74 1.69 -3.64 11.09
CA ARG A 74 2.46 -4.51 11.97
C ARG A 74 3.89 -4.72 11.46
N PHE A 75 4.06 -5.08 10.19
CA PHE A 75 5.38 -5.36 9.63
C PHE A 75 6.27 -4.10 9.54
N GLN A 76 5.68 -2.91 9.34
CA GLN A 76 6.43 -1.65 9.39
C GLN A 76 7.01 -1.36 10.78
N LYS A 77 6.28 -1.71 11.85
CA LYS A 77 6.74 -1.56 13.24
C LYS A 77 7.82 -2.57 13.62
N GLU A 78 7.70 -3.82 13.16
CA GLU A 78 8.71 -4.87 13.43
C GLU A 78 10.03 -4.63 12.68
N GLY A 79 10.00 -3.99 11.50
CA GLY A 79 11.19 -3.68 10.68
C GLY A 79 11.88 -2.34 10.97
N SER A 80 11.55 -1.70 12.09
CA SER A 80 12.13 -0.43 12.57
C SER A 80 12.97 -0.60 13.85
N ILE A 81 13.39 -1.83 14.15
CA ILE A 81 14.33 -2.18 15.22
C ILE A 81 15.69 -2.51 14.59
#